data_AF-A0AAP8KFU8-F1
#
_entry.id   AF-A0AAP8KFU8-F1
#
_cell.length_a   1.000
_cell.length_b   1.000
_cell.length_c   1.000
_cell.angle_alpha   90.00
_cell.angle_beta   90.00
_cell.angle_gamma   90.00
#
_symmetry.space_group_name_H-M   'P 1'
#
loop_
_entity.id
_entity.type
_entity.pdbx_description
1 polymer ?
#
loop_
_entity_poly.entity_id
_entity_poly.type
_entity_poly.pdbx_seq_one_letter_code
_entity_poly.pdbx_strand_id
1 'polypeptide(L)'
;MPNDILSISAHCIDNPACIFTGSDMRIEVVIKNIGNGEVGYPLQYMQARGPNMRLIDNASEQSQVLKTGLANHALKRAFTPIAPGQSIALQSVIKHTELRMFRTEFVDVTAEIGVSAGIQTAGSEEALPFKGGASLKIIGRDTLEREAQRR
;
A
#
# COMPACT_ATOMS: atom_id res chain seq x y z
N MET A 1 -5.41 -14.97 -14.90
CA MET A 1 -4.64 -13.71 -15.11
C MET A 1 -3.56 -13.68 -14.03
N PRO A 2 -2.39 -13.02 -14.17
CA PRO A 2 -1.32 -13.06 -13.15
C PRO A 2 -1.71 -12.54 -11.75
N ASN A 3 -2.93 -12.05 -11.55
CA ASN A 3 -3.51 -11.68 -10.26
C ASN A 3 -3.68 -12.87 -9.29
N ASP A 4 -3.58 -14.12 -9.77
CA ASP A 4 -3.77 -15.32 -8.95
C ASP A 4 -2.45 -15.85 -8.33
N ILE A 5 -1.32 -15.18 -8.57
CA ILE A 5 0.02 -15.65 -8.14
C ILE A 5 0.51 -14.88 -6.91
N LEU A 6 0.22 -13.58 -6.84
CA LEU A 6 0.60 -12.73 -5.71
C LEU A 6 -0.64 -12.11 -5.06
N SER A 7 -0.78 -12.26 -3.74
CA SER A 7 -1.78 -11.55 -2.95
C SER A 7 -1.17 -10.32 -2.28
N ILE A 8 -1.94 -9.23 -2.22
CA ILE A 8 -1.52 -7.98 -1.58
C ILE A 8 -2.38 -7.74 -0.33
N SER A 9 -1.73 -7.38 0.77
CA SER A 9 -2.38 -6.86 1.96
C SER A 9 -1.61 -5.64 2.47
N ALA A 10 -2.25 -4.84 3.30
CA ALA A 10 -1.61 -3.69 3.92
C ALA A 10 -2.05 -3.59 5.38
N HIS A 11 -1.17 -3.05 6.22
CA HIS A 11 -1.48 -2.74 7.62
C HIS A 11 -0.65 -1.54 8.09
N CYS A 12 -1.10 -0.91 9.17
CA CYS A 12 -0.34 0.11 9.88
C CYS A 12 0.62 -0.55 10.88
N ILE A 13 1.89 -0.10 10.93
CA ILE A 13 2.96 -0.82 11.65
C ILE A 13 2.82 -0.68 13.18
N ASP A 14 2.76 0.55 13.70
CA ASP A 14 2.75 0.82 15.15
C ASP A 14 1.34 0.94 15.74
N ASN A 15 0.33 0.81 14.88
CA ASN A 15 -1.04 1.16 15.19
C ASN A 15 -1.98 0.31 14.34
N PRO A 16 -2.22 -0.96 14.71
CA PRO A 16 -2.95 -1.91 13.88
C PRO A 16 -4.38 -1.45 13.51
N ALA A 17 -4.99 -0.59 14.32
CA ALA A 17 -6.30 -0.01 14.07
C ALA A 17 -6.27 1.21 13.12
N CYS A 18 -5.08 1.64 12.67
CA CYS A 18 -4.86 2.79 11.80
C CYS A 18 -5.52 4.08 12.35
N ILE A 19 -5.45 4.30 13.67
CA ILE A 19 -6.03 5.48 14.33
C ILE A 19 -5.14 6.70 14.09
N PHE A 20 -5.63 7.72 13.39
CA PHE A 20 -4.88 8.93 13.18
C PHE A 20 -4.83 9.80 14.44
N THR A 21 -3.61 10.11 14.88
CA THR A 21 -3.32 10.87 16.11
C THR A 21 -2.73 12.26 15.86
N GLY A 22 -2.63 12.68 14.60
CA GLY A 22 -1.98 13.92 14.20
C GLY A 22 -0.53 13.76 13.72
N SER A 23 0.01 12.54 13.72
CA SER A 23 1.37 12.21 13.26
C SER A 23 1.36 11.42 11.96
N ASP A 24 2.53 11.38 11.30
CA ASP A 24 2.74 10.55 10.12
C ASP A 24 2.39 9.08 10.38
N MET A 25 1.81 8.43 9.38
CA MET A 25 1.37 7.04 9.48
C MET A 25 2.29 6.14 8.67
N ARG A 26 3.01 5.27 9.38
CA ARG A 26 3.83 4.23 8.74
C ARG A 26 2.96 3.04 8.40
N ILE A 27 3.00 2.64 7.15
CA ILE A 27 2.26 1.50 6.63
C ILE A 27 3.22 0.47 6.04
N GLU A 28 2.79 -0.78 6.04
CA GLU A 28 3.47 -1.87 5.40
C GLU A 28 2.53 -2.57 4.43
N VAL A 29 2.97 -2.72 3.19
CA VAL A 29 2.30 -3.47 2.13
C VAL A 29 2.99 -4.81 1.99
N VAL A 30 2.27 -5.88 2.27
CA VAL A 30 2.78 -7.24 2.21
C VAL A 30 2.38 -7.86 0.87
N ILE A 31 3.39 -8.31 0.12
CA ILE A 31 3.23 -9.04 -1.14
C ILE A 31 3.57 -10.50 -0.85
N LYS A 32 2.58 -11.39 -0.95
CA LYS A 32 2.74 -12.82 -0.68
C LYS A 32 2.58 -13.63 -1.95
N ASN A 33 3.48 -14.58 -2.17
CA ASN A 33 3.32 -15.57 -3.22
C ASN A 33 2.33 -16.65 -2.78
N ILE A 34 1.18 -16.69 -3.44
CA ILE A 34 0.10 -17.67 -3.24
C ILE A 34 0.05 -18.71 -4.37
N GLY A 35 0.93 -18.58 -5.37
CA GLY A 35 1.10 -19.55 -6.44
C GLY A 35 2.00 -20.72 -6.04
N ASN A 36 2.20 -21.62 -7.00
CA ASN A 36 2.95 -22.87 -6.80
C ASN A 36 4.42 -22.78 -7.25
N GLY A 37 4.83 -21.69 -7.88
CA GLY A 37 6.18 -21.47 -8.38
C GLY A 37 6.83 -20.23 -7.80
N GLU A 38 8.15 -20.17 -7.83
CA GLU A 38 8.89 -18.96 -7.44
C GLU A 38 8.58 -17.78 -8.37
N VAL A 39 8.48 -16.60 -7.78
CA VAL A 39 8.20 -15.34 -8.49
C VAL A 39 9.28 -14.32 -8.18
N GLY A 40 9.90 -13.75 -9.21
CA GLY A 40 10.78 -12.61 -9.09
C GLY A 40 9.97 -11.31 -9.04
N TYR A 41 10.14 -10.52 -7.99
CA TYR A 41 9.50 -9.21 -7.82
C TYR A 41 10.55 -8.09 -7.72
N PRO A 42 10.40 -6.95 -8.40
CA PRO A 42 11.40 -5.88 -8.39
C PRO A 42 11.29 -5.02 -7.12
N LEU A 43 11.58 -5.63 -5.96
CA LEU A 43 11.35 -5.05 -4.64
C LEU A 43 12.10 -3.73 -4.46
N GLN A 44 13.39 -3.66 -4.83
CA GLN A 44 14.20 -2.46 -4.66
C GLN A 44 13.65 -1.26 -5.46
N TYR A 45 13.16 -1.51 -6.68
CA TYR A 45 12.50 -0.47 -7.47
C TYR A 45 11.24 0.04 -6.77
N MET A 46 10.42 -0.89 -6.25
CA MET A 46 9.18 -0.55 -5.56
C MET A 46 9.41 0.14 -4.22
N GLN A 47 10.47 -0.20 -3.49
CA GLN A 47 10.90 0.48 -2.26
C GLN A 47 11.33 1.93 -2.52
N ALA A 48 12.11 2.16 -3.59
CA ALA A 48 12.54 3.51 -3.95
C ALA A 48 11.40 4.39 -4.48
N ARG A 49 10.46 3.79 -5.23
CA ARG A 49 9.31 4.50 -5.81
C ARG A 49 8.19 4.73 -4.80
N GLY A 50 7.96 3.77 -3.90
CA GLY A 50 6.75 3.65 -3.10
C GLY A 50 5.56 3.07 -3.88
N PRO A 51 4.52 2.60 -3.17
CA PRO A 51 3.28 2.17 -3.80
C PRO A 51 2.51 3.36 -4.37
N ASN A 52 1.62 3.12 -5.32
CA ASN A 52 0.64 4.14 -5.71
C ASN A 52 -0.40 4.22 -4.59
N MET A 53 -0.73 5.42 -4.15
CA MET A 53 -1.74 5.62 -3.09
C MET A 53 -2.77 6.65 -3.52
N ARG A 54 -4.03 6.37 -3.23
CA ARG A 54 -5.14 7.31 -3.37
C ARG A 54 -5.83 7.43 -2.01
N LEU A 55 -5.89 8.65 -1.49
CA LEU A 55 -6.65 8.96 -0.29
C LEU A 55 -8.05 9.40 -0.68
N ILE A 56 -9.07 8.92 0.02
CA ILE A 56 -10.48 9.25 -0.20
C ILE A 56 -11.04 9.70 1.15
N ASP A 57 -11.52 10.93 1.26
CA ASP A 57 -12.27 11.39 2.43
C ASP A 57 -13.68 10.79 2.39
N ASN A 58 -14.03 9.99 3.39
CA ASN A 58 -15.30 9.25 3.37
C ASN A 58 -16.52 10.14 3.67
N ALA A 59 -16.30 11.38 4.13
CA ALA A 59 -17.38 12.32 4.41
C ALA A 59 -17.75 13.17 3.19
N SER A 60 -16.77 13.61 2.41
CA SER A 60 -16.95 14.47 1.24
C SER A 60 -16.79 13.76 -0.11
N GLU A 61 -16.31 12.51 -0.09
CA GLU A 61 -15.95 11.69 -1.27
C GLU A 61 -14.83 12.30 -2.14
N GLN A 62 -14.20 13.39 -1.68
CA GLN A 62 -13.03 13.96 -2.34
C GLN A 62 -11.87 12.97 -2.28
N SER A 63 -11.07 12.93 -3.34
CA SER A 63 -9.92 12.05 -3.38
C SER A 63 -8.66 12.73 -3.94
N GLN A 64 -7.52 12.27 -3.47
CA GLN A 64 -6.20 12.74 -3.88
C GLN A 64 -5.28 11.55 -4.14
N VAL A 65 -4.65 11.53 -5.31
CA VAL A 65 -3.56 10.60 -5.61
C VAL A 65 -2.26 11.17 -5.04
N LEU A 66 -1.56 10.38 -4.23
CA LEU A 66 -0.26 10.76 -3.67
C LEU A 66 0.85 10.60 -4.70
N LYS A 67 1.84 11.48 -4.63
CA LYS A 67 3.00 11.42 -5.54
C LYS A 67 3.87 10.22 -5.18
N THR A 68 4.35 9.53 -6.20
CA THR A 68 5.38 8.48 -6.04
C THR A 68 6.76 9.06 -6.28
N GLY A 69 7.78 8.42 -5.71
CA GLY A 69 9.18 8.78 -5.91
C GLY A 69 9.68 8.46 -7.32
N LEU A 70 10.81 9.07 -7.68
CA LEU A 70 11.54 8.75 -8.89
C LEU A 70 12.57 7.65 -8.57
N ALA A 71 12.33 6.43 -9.05
CA ALA A 71 13.23 5.31 -8.86
C ALA A 71 14.08 5.05 -10.11
N ASN A 72 15.30 4.56 -9.92
CA ASN A 72 16.16 4.15 -11.03
C ASN A 72 15.52 3.01 -11.83
N HIS A 73 15.24 3.25 -13.12
CA HIS A 73 14.58 2.28 -14.00
C HIS A 73 15.35 0.96 -14.16
N ALA A 74 16.67 0.95 -13.98
CA ALA A 74 17.47 -0.28 -14.03
C ALA A 74 17.01 -1.30 -12.97
N LEU A 75 16.50 -0.84 -11.83
CA LEU A 75 16.01 -1.69 -10.74
C LEU A 75 14.74 -2.48 -11.12
N LYS A 76 14.05 -2.14 -12.21
CA LYS A 76 12.88 -2.91 -12.70
C LYS A 76 13.25 -4.33 -13.10
N ARG A 77 14.52 -4.60 -13.42
CA ARG A 77 15.05 -5.91 -13.79
C ARG A 77 15.81 -6.60 -12.65
N ALA A 78 15.94 -5.93 -11.51
CA ALA A 78 16.57 -6.49 -10.31
C ALA A 78 15.51 -7.21 -9.48
N PHE A 79 15.26 -8.48 -9.82
CA PHE A 79 14.23 -9.29 -9.17
C PHE A 79 14.70 -9.87 -7.84
N THR A 80 13.84 -9.77 -6.84
CA THR A 80 13.94 -10.47 -5.55
C THR A 80 13.03 -11.70 -5.62
N PRO A 81 13.56 -12.92 -5.40
CA PRO A 81 12.74 -14.13 -5.44
C PRO A 81 11.79 -14.19 -4.25
N ILE A 82 10.57 -14.67 -4.51
CA ILE A 82 9.55 -14.97 -3.51
C ILE A 82 9.11 -16.41 -3.74
N ALA A 83 9.50 -17.33 -2.87
CA ALA A 83 9.09 -18.72 -2.98
C ALA A 83 7.59 -18.89 -2.62
N PRO A 84 6.93 -20.00 -3.03
CA PRO A 84 5.56 -20.28 -2.63
C PRO A 84 5.33 -20.16 -1.12
N GLY A 85 4.30 -19.41 -0.73
CA GLY A 85 3.95 -19.15 0.66
C GLY A 85 4.78 -18.05 1.35
N GLN A 86 5.89 -17.60 0.76
CA GLN A 86 6.68 -16.51 1.30
C GLN A 86 6.09 -15.13 0.98
N SER A 87 6.51 -14.15 1.78
CA SER A 87 6.09 -12.77 1.65
C SER A 87 7.30 -11.84 1.68
N ILE A 88 7.17 -10.71 0.99
CA ILE A 88 8.03 -9.54 1.13
C ILE A 88 7.20 -8.34 1.54
N ALA A 89 7.86 -7.34 2.12
CA ALA A 89 7.22 -6.14 2.63
C ALA A 89 7.76 -4.87 1.95
N LEU A 90 6.84 -3.95 1.67
CA LEU A 90 7.11 -2.60 1.19
C LEU A 90 6.60 -1.62 2.23
N GLN A 91 7.52 -0.88 2.85
CA GLN A 91 7.16 0.16 3.82
C GLN A 91 6.95 1.49 3.11
N SER A 92 5.97 2.25 3.60
CA SER A 92 5.68 3.60 3.12
C SER A 92 5.15 4.46 4.26
N VAL A 93 5.08 5.78 4.02
CA VAL A 93 4.60 6.76 4.98
C VAL A 93 3.51 7.59 4.31
N ILE A 94 2.36 7.70 4.96
CA ILE A 94 1.33 8.68 4.64
C ILE A 94 1.55 9.85 5.59
N LYS A 95 1.81 11.03 5.04
CA LYS A 95 2.13 12.21 5.84
C LYS A 95 0.88 12.73 6.56
N HIS A 96 1.07 13.27 7.76
CA HIS A 96 -0.02 13.88 8.52
C HIS A 96 -0.68 15.03 7.75
N THR A 97 0.07 15.75 6.91
CA THR A 97 -0.44 16.82 6.05
C THR A 97 -1.34 16.29 4.94
N GLU A 98 -1.06 15.10 4.42
CA GLU A 98 -1.89 14.44 3.40
C GLU A 98 -3.21 13.95 4.02
N LEU A 99 -3.18 13.43 5.24
CA LEU A 99 -4.40 13.03 5.95
C LEU A 99 -5.29 14.22 6.35
N ARG A 100 -4.68 15.37 6.63
CA ARG A 100 -5.40 16.61 7.00
C ARG A 100 -5.81 17.47 5.81
N MET A 101 -5.49 17.07 4.59
CA MET A 101 -5.74 17.92 3.41
C MET A 101 -7.22 18.15 3.15
N PHE A 102 -8.06 17.17 3.50
CA PHE A 102 -9.51 17.26 3.34
C PHE A 102 -10.17 17.97 4.52
N ARG A 103 -9.70 17.67 5.74
CA ARG A 103 -10.29 18.14 7.00
C ARG A 103 -9.20 18.25 8.08
N THR A 104 -9.25 19.31 8.88
CA THR A 104 -8.31 19.52 10.00
C THR A 104 -8.63 18.68 11.23
N GLU A 105 -9.91 18.30 11.39
CA GLU A 105 -10.48 17.53 12.49
C GLU A 105 -11.47 16.51 11.94
N PHE A 106 -11.77 15.49 12.75
CA PHE A 106 -12.66 14.38 12.43
C PHE A 106 -12.26 13.66 11.15
N VAL A 107 -10.97 13.30 11.07
CA VAL A 107 -10.42 12.57 9.92
C VAL A 107 -11.16 11.23 9.77
N ASP A 108 -11.65 10.98 8.58
CA ASP A 108 -12.13 9.67 8.17
C ASP A 108 -11.75 9.46 6.70
N VAL A 109 -10.61 8.78 6.49
CA VAL A 109 -10.00 8.61 5.18
C VAL A 109 -9.82 7.13 4.86
N THR A 110 -10.12 6.74 3.63
CA THR A 110 -9.72 5.45 3.08
C THR A 110 -8.49 5.65 2.20
N ALA A 111 -7.39 4.97 2.54
CA ALA A 111 -6.20 4.89 1.71
C ALA A 111 -6.28 3.64 0.83
N GLU A 112 -6.51 3.82 -0.46
CA GLU A 112 -6.35 2.76 -1.46
C GLU A 112 -4.91 2.68 -1.91
N ILE A 113 -4.34 1.49 -1.81
CA ILE A 113 -2.92 1.23 -2.07
C ILE A 113 -2.82 0.27 -3.25
N GLY A 114 -2.06 0.66 -4.27
CA GLY A 114 -1.85 -0.11 -5.48
C GLY A 114 -0.37 -0.36 -5.76
N VAL A 115 0.00 -1.61 -5.96
CA VAL A 115 1.31 -2.02 -6.46
C VAL A 115 1.18 -2.51 -7.90
N SER A 116 2.06 -2.03 -8.77
CA SER A 116 2.13 -2.50 -10.15
C SER A 116 3.57 -2.57 -10.61
N ALA A 117 3.95 -3.74 -11.12
CA ALA A 117 5.31 -4.08 -11.52
C ALA A 117 5.28 -5.20 -12.57
N GLY A 118 6.34 -5.33 -13.35
CA GLY A 118 6.60 -6.57 -14.08
C GLY A 118 7.18 -7.61 -13.11
N ILE A 119 6.65 -8.83 -13.13
CA ILE A 119 7.11 -9.95 -12.32
C ILE A 119 7.71 -11.04 -13.21
N GLN A 120 8.72 -11.74 -12.71
CA GLN A 120 9.33 -12.87 -13.38
C GLN A 120 8.70 -14.17 -12.85
N THR A 121 8.26 -15.06 -13.72
CA THR A 121 7.71 -16.37 -13.35
C THR A 121 8.53 -17.48 -14.02
N ALA A 122 8.63 -18.64 -13.38
CA ALA A 122 9.28 -19.80 -13.98
C ALA A 122 8.67 -20.12 -15.36
N GLY A 123 9.51 -20.24 -16.39
CA GLY A 123 9.09 -20.56 -17.76
C GLY A 123 8.77 -19.35 -18.66
N SER A 124 8.97 -18.11 -18.19
CA SER A 124 8.88 -16.91 -19.04
C SER A 124 10.17 -16.10 -18.98
N GLU A 125 10.74 -15.80 -20.16
CA GLU A 125 11.88 -14.88 -20.29
C GLU A 125 11.42 -13.40 -20.17
N GLU A 126 10.14 -13.13 -20.40
CA GLU A 126 9.58 -11.79 -20.32
C GLU A 126 8.90 -11.54 -18.96
N ALA A 127 9.02 -10.31 -18.48
CA ALA A 127 8.34 -9.91 -17.25
C ALA A 127 6.82 -9.76 -17.51
N LEU A 128 6.02 -10.51 -16.77
CA LEU A 128 4.56 -10.44 -16.85
C LEU A 128 4.05 -9.23 -16.05
N PRO A 129 3.11 -8.44 -16.58
CA PRO A 129 2.54 -7.34 -15.82
C PRO A 129 1.71 -7.86 -14.64
N PHE A 130 1.99 -7.34 -13.46
CA PHE A 130 1.22 -7.57 -12.24
C PHE A 130 0.61 -6.27 -11.74
N LYS A 131 -0.62 -6.36 -11.22
CA LYS A 131 -1.29 -5.28 -10.51
C LYS A 131 -2.08 -5.89 -9.35
N GLY A 132 -1.84 -5.39 -8.15
CA GLY A 132 -2.60 -5.74 -6.96
C GLY A 132 -2.76 -4.53 -6.06
N GLY A 133 -3.61 -4.66 -5.04
CA GLY A 133 -3.86 -3.57 -4.11
C GLY A 133 -4.55 -4.02 -2.84
N ALA A 134 -4.59 -3.10 -1.89
CA ALA A 134 -5.27 -3.24 -0.61
C ALA A 134 -5.79 -1.87 -0.17
N SER A 135 -6.67 -1.84 0.83
CA SER A 135 -7.20 -0.59 1.37
C SER A 135 -7.02 -0.54 2.87
N LEU A 136 -6.71 0.64 3.40
CA LEU A 136 -6.65 0.93 4.83
C LEU A 136 -7.69 1.99 5.18
N LYS A 137 -8.50 1.71 6.21
CA LYS A 137 -9.40 2.70 6.81
C LYS A 137 -8.63 3.43 7.91
N ILE A 138 -8.52 4.75 7.79
CA ILE A 138 -7.78 5.63 8.70
C ILE A 138 -8.78 6.55 9.37
N ILE A 139 -8.93 6.43 10.69
CA ILE A 139 -9.94 7.17 11.46
C ILE A 139 -9.23 8.02 12.51
N GLY A 140 -9.56 9.30 12.58
CA GLY A 140 -9.10 10.23 13.61
C GLY A 140 -9.58 9.82 14.99
N ARG A 141 -8.73 9.98 16.00
CA ARG A 141 -9.09 9.71 17.40
C ARG A 141 -10.32 10.52 17.85
N ASP A 142 -10.36 11.78 17.45
CA ASP A 142 -11.47 12.72 17.66
C ASP A 142 -12.77 12.24 16.98
N THR A 143 -12.69 11.60 15.81
CA THR A 143 -13.82 10.95 15.15
C THR A 143 -14.38 9.82 16.02
N LEU A 144 -13.51 8.94 16.54
CA LEU A 144 -13.92 7.82 17.38
C LEU A 144 -14.56 8.29 18.69
N GLU A 145 -13.98 9.29 19.34
CA GLU A 145 -14.50 9.87 20.59
C GLU A 145 -15.89 10.47 20.38
N ARG A 146 -16.10 11.20 19.28
CA ARG A 146 -17.41 11.77 18.93
C ARG A 146 -18.46 10.69 18.65
N GLU A 147 -18.07 9.60 17.99
CA GLU A 147 -18.99 8.49 17.71
C GLU A 147 -19.37 7.72 18.97
N ALA A 148 -18.44 7.56 19.92
CA ALA A 148 -18.71 6.92 21.19
C ALA A 148 -19.70 7.71 22.05
N GLN A 149 -19.65 9.04 22.02
CA GLN A 149 -20.58 9.92 22.76
C GLN A 149 -22.00 9.93 22.17
N ARG A 150 -22.20 9.45 20.94
CA ARG A 150 -23.49 9.39 20.25
C ARG A 150 -24.22 8.07 20.45
N ARG A 151 -23.58 7.08 21.08
CA ARG A 151 -24.14 5.76 21.42
C ARG A 151 -24.63 5.76 22.86
#